data_AF-A0A3M1GUA2-F1
#
_entry.id   AF-A0A3M1GUA2-F1
#
_cell.length_a   1.000
_cell.length_b   1.000
_cell.length_c   1.000
_cell.angle_alpha   90.00
_cell.angle_beta   90.00
_cell.angle_gamma   90.00
#
_symmetry.space_group_name_H-M   'P 1'
#
loop_
_entity.id
_entity.type
_entity.pdbx_description
1 polymer ?
#
loop_
_entity_poly.entity_id
_entity_poly.type
_entity_poly.pdbx_seq_one_letter_code
_entity_poly.pdbx_strand_id
1 'polypeptide(L)'
;MGTTINLGLPDWAELDTVAGRIEPPALWPVGTQPLLAHWMDYARRHGADQIRIYCADRPHLVRDWLEGGAFWSCRVEVIPAPLHRFPPDIEWVDRVPGEKPIEPPADGAGLVRWWFERNMAWLLSRDTHALLLDERHPSGGWVGPRARIHKSANLTPPFWIGADTEVGPAAAVGPGAVIGPRSVIEAKSEIRQSVVLPETIIGRHVGLDHMIVDGNIVIHAERGCRVEIPDTFIVAPTAGRRRRVSWKERLLALALWGPGMLLALGRPEGPVRTVVTPRGHIDLRERLSGPLLARRASWLPHVIAGRLSLAGPLPRPESAFAVLPADAANLLRTIPPGVFSIADVHGCHCLEAEEESTHALFAAARPDSAAMVLKALPRLLWRVPA
;
A
#
# COMPACT_ATOMS: atom_id res chain seq x y z
N MET A 1 -22.75 -10.60 35.36
CA MET A 1 -22.94 -11.30 34.08
C MET A 1 -22.34 -10.40 33.04
N GLY A 2 -21.31 -10.85 32.31
CA GLY A 2 -20.62 -9.95 31.38
C GLY A 2 -21.48 -9.62 30.17
N THR A 3 -21.46 -8.37 29.72
CA THR A 3 -22.27 -7.92 28.58
C THR A 3 -21.67 -8.47 27.29
N THR A 4 -22.44 -9.28 26.55
CA THR A 4 -22.04 -9.82 25.24
C THR A 4 -22.75 -9.06 24.14
N ILE A 5 -22.01 -8.58 23.15
CA ILE A 5 -22.56 -7.95 21.94
C ILE A 5 -22.28 -8.84 20.73
N ASN A 6 -23.32 -9.13 19.95
CA ASN A 6 -23.22 -9.91 18.72
C ASN A 6 -23.19 -8.93 17.53
N LEU A 7 -22.08 -8.95 16.78
CA LEU A 7 -21.89 -8.16 15.56
C LEU A 7 -22.03 -9.06 14.33
N GLY A 8 -22.75 -8.58 13.32
CA GLY A 8 -22.98 -9.28 12.05
C GLY A 8 -22.31 -8.56 10.90
N LEU A 9 -21.41 -9.25 10.20
CA LEU A 9 -20.81 -8.71 8.99
C LEU A 9 -21.68 -9.09 7.78
N PRO A 10 -22.06 -8.13 6.93
CA PRO A 10 -22.80 -8.43 5.72
C PRO A 10 -21.95 -9.27 4.75
N ASP A 11 -22.60 -10.15 3.99
CA ASP A 11 -21.96 -10.96 2.96
C ASP A 11 -22.05 -10.26 1.60
N TRP A 12 -21.10 -9.37 1.33
CA TRP A 12 -21.04 -8.58 0.11
C TRP A 12 -19.80 -8.90 -0.74
N ALA A 13 -19.22 -10.10 -0.55
CA ALA A 13 -18.02 -10.52 -1.26
C ALA A 13 -18.19 -10.45 -2.79
N GLU A 14 -19.34 -10.88 -3.29
CA GLU A 14 -19.67 -10.90 -4.73
C GLU A 14 -19.95 -9.50 -5.30
N LEU A 15 -20.27 -8.53 -4.45
CA LEU A 15 -20.54 -7.16 -4.88
C LEU A 15 -19.25 -6.36 -5.10
N ASP A 16 -18.11 -6.79 -4.55
CA ASP A 16 -16.82 -6.10 -4.70
C ASP A 16 -16.18 -6.28 -6.09
N THR A 17 -16.89 -5.85 -7.12
CA THR A 17 -16.47 -5.90 -8.52
C THR A 17 -15.73 -4.64 -8.96
N VAL A 18 -15.92 -3.53 -8.25
CA VAL A 18 -15.35 -2.21 -8.60
C VAL A 18 -14.09 -1.93 -7.78
N ALA A 19 -14.17 -1.94 -6.44
CA ALA A 19 -13.01 -1.63 -5.60
C ALA A 19 -11.97 -2.75 -5.65
N GLY A 20 -12.41 -4.01 -5.73
CA GLY A 20 -11.58 -5.19 -5.90
C GLY A 20 -10.56 -5.34 -4.76
N ARG A 21 -11.00 -5.11 -3.52
CA ARG A 21 -10.15 -5.16 -2.33
C ARG A 21 -10.03 -6.59 -1.82
N ILE A 22 -8.86 -6.90 -1.27
CA ILE A 22 -8.61 -8.21 -0.66
C ILE A 22 -9.43 -8.34 0.64
N GLU A 23 -9.60 -7.25 1.38
CA GLU A 23 -10.35 -7.25 2.64
C GLU A 23 -11.86 -7.18 2.43
N PRO A 24 -12.67 -7.80 3.30
CA PRO A 24 -14.12 -7.65 3.30
C PRO A 24 -14.55 -6.19 3.58
N PRO A 25 -15.74 -5.75 3.12
CA PRO A 25 -16.22 -4.38 3.30
C PRO A 25 -16.24 -3.88 4.74
N ALA A 26 -16.47 -4.76 5.71
CA ALA A 26 -16.39 -4.44 7.13
C ALA A 26 -14.98 -3.97 7.57
N LEU A 27 -13.93 -4.36 6.85
CA LEU A 27 -12.56 -3.94 7.11
C LEU A 27 -12.13 -2.74 6.25
N TRP A 28 -13.00 -2.20 5.40
CA TRP A 28 -12.65 -1.06 4.57
C TRP A 28 -12.48 0.22 5.41
N PRO A 29 -11.50 1.07 5.10
CA PRO A 29 -11.25 2.29 5.86
C PRO A 29 -12.44 3.25 5.82
N VAL A 30 -12.89 3.69 6.99
CA VAL A 30 -13.87 4.76 7.17
C VAL A 30 -13.24 5.80 8.09
N GLY A 31 -12.76 6.89 7.52
CA GLY A 31 -11.94 7.87 8.25
C GLY A 31 -10.58 7.31 8.69
N THR A 32 -10.35 7.22 10.00
CA THR A 32 -9.06 6.79 10.57
C THR A 32 -8.86 5.28 10.67
N GLN A 33 -9.94 4.50 10.58
CA GLN A 33 -9.92 3.08 10.89
C GLN A 33 -10.99 2.31 10.12
N PRO A 34 -10.90 0.97 10.06
CA PRO A 34 -11.92 0.14 9.45
C PRO A 34 -13.31 0.30 10.06
N LEU A 35 -14.37 0.05 9.28
CA LEU A 35 -15.76 0.11 9.77
C LEU A 35 -15.99 -0.76 11.02
N LEU A 36 -15.45 -1.98 11.02
CA LEU A 36 -15.50 -2.89 12.16
C LEU A 36 -14.88 -2.27 13.42
N ALA A 37 -13.77 -1.55 13.30
CA ALA A 37 -13.12 -0.91 14.45
C ALA A 37 -14.05 0.12 15.14
N HIS A 38 -14.84 0.87 14.36
CA HIS A 38 -15.82 1.81 14.93
C HIS A 38 -16.87 1.10 15.79
N TRP A 39 -17.34 -0.07 15.33
CA TRP A 39 -18.27 -0.90 16.10
C TRP A 39 -17.63 -1.54 17.33
N MET A 40 -16.37 -1.95 17.24
CA MET A 40 -15.60 -2.43 18.39
C MET A 40 -15.47 -1.34 19.47
N ASP A 41 -15.13 -0.12 19.07
CA ASP A 41 -15.03 1.03 19.99
C ASP A 41 -16.39 1.39 20.59
N TYR A 42 -17.45 1.32 19.79
CA TYR A 42 -18.82 1.52 20.26
C TYR A 42 -19.21 0.45 21.29
N ALA A 43 -19.00 -0.83 20.98
CA ALA A 43 -19.28 -1.93 21.90
C ALA A 43 -18.53 -1.78 23.22
N ARG A 44 -17.24 -1.39 23.15
CA ARG A 44 -16.43 -1.17 24.35
C ARG A 44 -16.90 0.01 25.19
N ARG A 45 -17.30 1.12 24.55
CA ARG A 45 -17.92 2.28 25.22
C ARG A 45 -19.24 1.94 25.91
N HIS A 46 -19.97 0.96 25.40
CA HIS A 46 -21.21 0.44 25.99
C HIS A 46 -20.97 -0.71 26.99
N GLY A 47 -19.72 -0.91 27.43
CA GLY A 47 -19.40 -1.86 28.50
C GLY A 47 -19.43 -3.34 28.08
N ALA A 48 -19.23 -3.66 26.80
CA ALA A 48 -19.11 -5.04 26.37
C ALA A 48 -17.85 -5.71 26.96
N ASP A 49 -18.06 -6.84 27.63
CA ASP A 49 -16.99 -7.72 28.14
C ASP A 49 -16.59 -8.77 27.10
N GLN A 50 -17.55 -9.17 26.25
CA GLN A 50 -17.35 -10.09 25.14
C GLN A 50 -18.00 -9.56 23.86
N ILE A 51 -17.30 -9.69 22.74
CA ILE A 51 -17.80 -9.35 21.40
C ILE A 51 -17.71 -10.60 20.53
N ARG A 52 -18.83 -11.02 19.95
CA ARG A 52 -18.90 -12.11 18.98
C ARG A 52 -19.16 -11.55 17.60
N ILE A 53 -18.30 -11.88 16.64
CA ILE A 53 -18.38 -11.37 15.26
C ILE A 53 -18.77 -12.53 14.36
N TYR A 54 -20.00 -12.50 13.85
CA TYR A 54 -20.52 -13.46 12.89
C TYR A 54 -20.17 -13.00 11.48
N CYS A 55 -19.47 -13.84 10.72
CA CYS A 55 -18.88 -13.46 9.45
C CYS A 55 -19.00 -14.58 8.42
N ALA A 56 -19.66 -14.26 7.30
CA ALA A 56 -19.69 -15.12 6.11
C ALA A 56 -18.56 -14.78 5.14
N ASP A 57 -18.33 -13.48 4.88
CA ASP A 57 -17.32 -12.99 3.94
C ASP A 57 -15.89 -13.06 4.52
N ARG A 58 -15.05 -13.96 3.99
CA ARG A 58 -13.60 -14.08 4.27
C ARG A 58 -13.23 -13.94 5.78
N PRO A 59 -13.79 -14.78 6.67
CA PRO A 59 -13.60 -14.66 8.13
C PRO A 59 -12.15 -14.79 8.60
N HIS A 60 -11.27 -15.41 7.81
CA HIS A 60 -9.84 -15.51 8.12
C HIS A 60 -9.14 -14.13 8.10
N LEU A 61 -9.50 -13.24 7.17
CA LEU A 61 -8.93 -11.88 7.12
C LEU A 61 -9.37 -11.03 8.31
N VAL A 62 -10.61 -11.22 8.77
CA VAL A 62 -11.13 -10.57 9.98
C VAL A 62 -10.35 -11.02 11.21
N ARG A 63 -10.05 -12.33 11.33
CA ARG A 63 -9.22 -12.86 12.42
C ARG A 63 -7.80 -12.31 12.38
N ASP A 64 -7.16 -12.39 11.21
CA ASP A 64 -5.78 -11.90 11.03
C ASP A 64 -5.68 -10.41 11.38
N TRP A 65 -6.69 -9.61 11.01
CA TRP A 65 -6.75 -8.19 11.35
C TRP A 65 -6.90 -7.95 12.85
N LEU A 66 -7.75 -8.71 13.54
CA LEU A 66 -7.92 -8.62 15.00
C LEU A 66 -6.65 -9.03 15.77
N GLU A 67 -5.96 -10.07 15.31
CA GLU A 67 -4.68 -10.53 15.88
C GLU A 67 -3.53 -9.54 15.60
N GLY A 68 -3.63 -8.76 14.51
CA GLY A 68 -2.59 -7.88 13.97
C GLY A 68 -2.31 -6.59 14.76
N GLY A 69 -2.95 -6.34 15.91
CA GLY A 69 -2.50 -5.31 16.84
C GLY A 69 -3.55 -4.30 17.33
N ALA A 70 -4.84 -4.52 17.08
CA ALA A 70 -5.89 -3.74 17.71
C ALA A 70 -6.36 -4.43 18.99
N PHE A 71 -5.82 -4.00 20.12
CA PHE A 71 -6.14 -4.58 21.42
C PHE A 71 -7.34 -3.86 22.04
N TRP A 72 -8.51 -4.48 21.97
CA TRP A 72 -9.61 -4.12 22.85
C TRP A 72 -9.48 -4.95 24.13
N SER A 73 -9.61 -4.31 25.29
CA SER A 73 -9.61 -4.99 26.59
C SER A 73 -10.92 -5.74 26.83
N CYS A 74 -11.32 -6.60 25.89
CA CYS A 74 -12.51 -7.46 25.92
C CYS A 74 -12.22 -8.77 25.15
N ARG A 75 -13.00 -9.81 25.42
CA ARG A 75 -12.86 -11.08 24.69
C ARG A 75 -13.53 -10.96 23.31
N VAL A 76 -12.77 -11.15 22.24
CA VAL A 76 -13.30 -11.10 20.87
C VAL A 76 -13.26 -12.49 20.25
N GLU A 77 -14.36 -12.91 19.62
CA GLU A 77 -14.48 -14.21 18.97
C GLU A 77 -15.08 -14.05 17.57
N VAL A 78 -14.37 -14.52 16.54
CA VAL A 78 -14.88 -14.53 15.16
C VAL A 78 -15.48 -15.90 14.83
N ILE A 79 -16.78 -15.93 14.56
CA ILE A 79 -17.59 -17.10 14.28
C ILE A 79 -17.91 -17.15 12.78
N PRO A 80 -17.26 -18.04 12.00
CA PRO A 80 -17.59 -18.26 10.60
C PRO A 80 -18.97 -18.90 10.50
N ALA A 81 -19.92 -18.20 9.90
CA ALA A 81 -21.27 -18.70 9.72
C ALA A 81 -21.92 -18.08 8.48
N PRO A 82 -22.81 -18.79 7.78
CA PRO A 82 -23.66 -18.19 6.76
C PRO A 82 -24.75 -17.31 7.42
N LEU A 83 -25.26 -16.32 6.69
CA LEU A 83 -26.21 -15.31 7.19
C LEU A 83 -27.43 -15.91 7.90
N HIS A 84 -28.01 -17.01 7.40
CA HIS A 84 -29.18 -17.65 8.01
C HIS A 84 -28.94 -18.28 9.39
N ARG A 85 -27.68 -18.40 9.82
CA ARG A 85 -27.30 -18.89 11.16
C ARG A 85 -26.96 -17.76 12.13
N PHE A 86 -27.10 -16.51 11.70
CA PHE A 86 -26.85 -15.37 12.58
C PHE A 86 -27.94 -15.31 13.64
N PRO A 87 -27.58 -14.97 14.90
CA PRO A 87 -28.57 -14.80 15.94
C PRO A 87 -29.51 -13.61 15.65
N PRO A 88 -30.73 -13.60 16.19
CA PRO A 88 -31.70 -12.54 15.92
C PRO A 88 -31.34 -11.19 16.58
N ASP A 89 -30.54 -11.19 17.65
CA ASP A 89 -30.07 -10.02 18.39
C ASP A 89 -28.73 -9.49 17.86
N ILE A 90 -28.63 -9.33 16.54
CA ILE A 90 -27.39 -8.94 15.88
C ILE A 90 -27.35 -7.46 15.51
N GLU A 91 -26.23 -6.81 15.82
CA GLU A 91 -25.92 -5.47 15.34
C GLU A 91 -25.13 -5.56 14.04
N TRP A 92 -25.68 -4.99 12.96
CA TRP A 92 -25.07 -5.07 11.64
C TRP A 92 -23.94 -4.06 11.48
N VAL A 93 -22.79 -4.54 11.01
CA VAL A 93 -21.60 -3.73 10.69
C VAL A 93 -21.69 -3.26 9.23
N ASP A 94 -22.76 -2.54 8.91
CA ASP A 94 -23.07 -1.99 7.58
C ASP A 94 -23.13 -0.45 7.58
N ARG A 95 -22.94 0.18 8.73
CA ARG A 95 -23.05 1.63 8.94
C ARG A 95 -22.16 2.09 10.08
N VAL A 96 -21.90 3.40 10.19
CA VAL A 96 -21.21 3.93 11.37
C VAL A 96 -22.17 3.81 12.57
N PRO A 97 -21.67 3.48 13.78
CA PRO A 97 -22.53 3.36 14.96
C PRO A 97 -23.37 4.63 15.20
N GLY A 98 -24.66 4.46 15.44
CA GLY A 98 -25.62 5.56 15.64
C GLY A 98 -26.37 5.99 14.36
N GLU A 99 -25.97 5.52 13.19
CA GLU A 99 -26.74 5.71 11.96
C GLU A 99 -28.01 4.83 11.93
N LYS A 100 -29.01 5.30 11.18
CA LYS A 100 -30.22 4.53 10.89
C LYS A 100 -29.88 3.34 9.98
N PRO A 101 -30.61 2.22 10.08
CA PRO A 101 -30.50 1.13 9.13
C PRO A 101 -30.67 1.64 7.70
N ILE A 102 -29.88 1.08 6.80
CA ILE A 102 -29.86 1.43 5.38
C ILE A 102 -30.23 0.22 4.53
N GLU A 103 -30.62 0.48 3.28
CA GLU A 103 -30.80 -0.59 2.31
C GLU A 103 -29.42 -1.13 1.85
N PRO A 104 -29.29 -2.45 1.68
CA PRO A 104 -28.05 -3.04 1.21
C PRO A 104 -27.75 -2.62 -0.23
N PRO A 105 -26.47 -2.51 -0.63
CA PRO A 105 -26.09 -2.21 -2.00
C PRO A 105 -26.57 -3.31 -2.95
N ALA A 106 -27.09 -2.90 -4.11
CA ALA A 106 -27.62 -3.83 -5.12
C ALA A 106 -26.54 -4.37 -6.06
N ASP A 107 -25.48 -3.60 -6.31
CA ASP A 107 -24.40 -3.92 -7.24
C ASP A 107 -23.06 -3.34 -6.74
N GLY A 108 -21.97 -3.56 -7.50
CA GLY A 108 -20.66 -3.07 -7.12
C GLY A 108 -20.51 -1.54 -7.14
N ALA A 109 -21.24 -0.85 -8.00
CA ALA A 109 -21.29 0.61 -7.99
C ALA A 109 -21.99 1.12 -6.71
N GLY A 110 -23.07 0.46 -6.31
CA GLY A 110 -23.78 0.69 -5.06
C GLY A 110 -22.91 0.43 -3.84
N LEU A 111 -22.07 -0.61 -3.86
CA LEU A 111 -21.13 -0.90 -2.77
C LEU A 111 -20.07 0.20 -2.61
N VAL A 112 -19.53 0.73 -3.71
CA VAL A 112 -18.60 1.87 -3.67
C VAL A 112 -19.30 3.14 -3.16
N ARG A 113 -20.52 3.40 -3.62
CA ARG A 113 -21.32 4.54 -3.16
C ARG A 113 -21.60 4.44 -1.67
N TRP A 114 -22.00 3.27 -1.21
CA TRP A 114 -22.17 2.96 0.21
C TRP A 114 -20.89 3.30 1.00
N TRP A 115 -19.72 2.86 0.52
CA TRP A 115 -18.45 3.12 1.18
C TRP A 115 -18.10 4.61 1.25
N PHE A 116 -18.34 5.35 0.17
CA PHE A 116 -18.20 6.80 0.14
C PHE A 116 -19.11 7.49 1.16
N GLU A 117 -20.39 7.10 1.18
CA GLU A 117 -21.38 7.64 2.12
C GLU A 117 -21.00 7.36 3.58
N ARG A 118 -20.44 6.19 3.92
CA ARG A 118 -19.93 5.91 5.28
C ARG A 118 -18.83 6.88 5.69
N ASN A 119 -17.92 7.22 4.77
CA ASN A 119 -16.87 8.20 5.04
C ASN A 119 -17.45 9.61 5.25
N MET A 120 -18.47 9.99 4.46
CA MET A 120 -19.16 11.28 4.64
C MET A 120 -19.96 11.34 5.94
N ALA A 121 -20.70 10.28 6.27
CA ALA A 121 -21.44 10.17 7.52
C ALA A 121 -20.50 10.19 8.73
N TRP A 122 -19.35 9.50 8.64
CA TRP A 122 -18.29 9.59 9.64
C TRP A 122 -17.76 11.02 9.79
N LEU A 123 -17.43 11.69 8.68
CA LEU A 123 -16.93 13.08 8.70
C LEU A 123 -17.93 14.04 9.38
N LEU A 124 -19.22 13.90 9.07
CA LEU A 124 -20.28 14.76 9.58
C LEU A 124 -20.68 14.43 11.02
N SER A 125 -20.54 13.18 11.46
CA SER A 125 -20.85 12.73 12.82
C SER A 125 -19.73 13.00 13.84
N ARG A 126 -18.59 13.58 13.40
CA ARG A 126 -17.50 13.95 14.31
C ARG A 126 -17.93 15.06 15.27
N ASP A 127 -18.21 14.67 16.51
CA ASP A 127 -18.44 15.58 17.62
C ASP A 127 -17.13 15.95 18.34
N THR A 128 -17.11 17.18 18.85
CA THR A 128 -16.01 17.82 19.58
C THR A 128 -15.55 17.10 20.86
N HIS A 129 -16.31 16.13 21.34
CA HIS A 129 -16.13 15.48 22.64
C HIS A 129 -15.57 14.05 22.58
N ALA A 130 -15.32 13.51 21.38
CA ALA A 130 -14.63 12.23 21.25
C ALA A 130 -13.12 12.42 21.52
N LEU A 131 -12.53 11.50 22.31
CA LEU A 131 -11.10 11.41 22.67
C LEU A 131 -10.21 11.18 21.42
N LEU A 132 -10.24 12.10 20.48
CA LEU A 132 -9.51 12.06 19.23
C LEU A 132 -8.27 12.93 19.41
N LEU A 133 -7.11 12.39 19.03
CA LEU A 133 -5.85 13.14 18.95
C LEU A 133 -5.88 14.27 17.92
N ASP A 134 -6.99 14.39 17.19
CA ASP A 134 -7.17 15.36 16.13
C ASP A 134 -7.58 16.71 16.74
N GLU A 135 -6.91 17.77 16.30
CA GLU A 135 -7.17 19.13 16.71
C GLU A 135 -8.21 19.77 15.79
N ARG A 136 -9.06 20.62 16.36
CA ARG A 136 -10.03 21.40 15.58
C ARG A 136 -9.31 22.57 14.91
N HIS A 137 -9.37 22.63 13.59
CA HIS A 137 -8.78 23.73 12.83
C HIS A 137 -9.66 25.00 12.92
N PRO A 138 -9.07 26.20 12.97
CA PRO A 138 -9.83 27.47 13.00
C PRO A 138 -10.87 27.62 11.88
N SER A 139 -10.61 27.03 10.71
CA SER A 139 -11.54 27.02 9.56
C SER A 139 -12.77 26.10 9.73
N GLY A 140 -12.92 25.39 10.85
CA GLY A 140 -14.11 24.58 11.13
C GLY A 140 -14.04 23.10 10.72
N GLY A 141 -12.84 22.58 10.43
CA GLY A 141 -12.58 21.16 10.16
C GLY A 141 -11.68 20.50 11.20
N TRP A 142 -11.22 19.29 10.90
CA TRP A 142 -10.42 18.46 11.80
C TRP A 142 -9.05 18.14 11.20
N VAL A 143 -8.00 18.22 12.01
CA VAL A 143 -6.62 17.98 11.58
C VAL A 143 -5.92 17.06 12.56
N GLY A 144 -5.40 15.95 12.05
CA GLY A 144 -4.68 14.97 12.82
C GLY A 144 -3.29 15.46 13.26
N PRO A 145 -2.70 14.80 14.27
CA PRO A 145 -1.42 15.22 14.84
C PRO A 145 -0.30 15.24 13.80
N ARG A 146 0.60 16.22 13.91
CA ARG A 146 1.78 16.41 13.04
C ARG A 146 1.48 16.66 11.56
N ALA A 147 0.22 16.90 11.20
CA ALA A 147 -0.11 17.34 9.85
C ALA A 147 0.55 18.71 9.58
N ARG A 148 1.12 18.87 8.38
CA ARG A 148 1.77 20.11 7.93
C ARG A 148 0.91 20.74 6.84
N ILE A 149 0.28 21.86 7.16
CA ILE A 149 -0.57 22.58 6.21
C ILE A 149 0.14 23.88 5.83
N HIS A 150 0.36 24.09 4.52
CA HIS A 150 0.93 25.33 4.04
C HIS A 150 -0.02 26.51 4.26
N LYS A 151 0.52 27.68 4.64
CA LYS A 151 -0.28 28.88 5.00
C LYS A 151 -1.19 29.40 3.89
N SER A 152 -0.85 29.11 2.63
CA SER A 152 -1.65 29.50 1.46
C SER A 152 -2.67 28.45 1.02
N ALA A 153 -2.76 27.30 1.71
CA ALA A 153 -3.80 26.32 1.43
C ALA A 153 -5.17 26.88 1.83
N ASN A 154 -6.18 26.62 1.01
CA ASN A 154 -7.55 27.01 1.27
C ASN A 154 -8.33 25.80 1.82
N LEU A 155 -8.82 25.90 3.05
CA LEU A 155 -9.56 24.82 3.70
C LEU A 155 -11.02 25.23 3.90
N THR A 156 -11.93 24.49 3.29
CA THR A 156 -13.38 24.75 3.34
C THR A 156 -14.08 23.63 4.10
N PRO A 157 -14.72 23.89 5.25
CA PRO A 157 -15.39 22.85 6.04
C PRO A 157 -16.64 22.29 5.32
N PRO A 158 -17.07 21.07 5.63
CA PRO A 158 -16.41 20.11 6.52
C PRO A 158 -15.20 19.46 5.83
N PHE A 159 -14.12 19.25 6.56
CA PHE A 159 -12.97 18.47 6.08
C PHE A 159 -12.30 17.74 7.24
N TRP A 160 -11.63 16.65 6.93
CA TRP A 160 -10.74 15.95 7.84
C TRP A 160 -9.40 15.68 7.16
N ILE A 161 -8.32 16.05 7.83
CA ILE A 161 -6.93 15.81 7.39
C ILE A 161 -6.29 14.88 8.41
N GLY A 162 -5.78 13.74 7.97
CA GLY A 162 -5.17 12.74 8.84
C GLY A 162 -3.81 13.14 9.40
N ALA A 163 -3.35 12.36 10.38
CA ALA A 163 -2.04 12.52 11.01
C ALA A 163 -0.89 12.41 10.00
N ASP A 164 0.20 13.16 10.22
CA ASP A 164 1.40 13.16 9.38
C ASP A 164 1.15 13.49 7.89
N THR A 165 0.01 14.09 7.57
CA THR A 165 -0.33 14.49 6.19
C THR A 165 0.28 15.85 5.87
N GLU A 166 0.73 16.03 4.62
CA GLU A 166 1.28 17.29 4.13
C GLU A 166 0.35 17.91 3.09
N VAL A 167 -0.02 19.18 3.27
CA VAL A 167 -0.84 19.95 2.32
C VAL A 167 -0.01 21.10 1.77
N GLY A 168 0.20 21.06 0.46
CA GLY A 168 1.04 21.98 -0.30
C GLY A 168 0.43 23.37 -0.51
N PRO A 169 1.23 24.31 -1.04
CA PRO A 169 0.81 25.69 -1.24
C PRO A 169 -0.35 25.80 -2.25
N ALA A 170 -1.32 26.67 -1.95
CA ALA A 170 -2.49 26.93 -2.78
C ALA A 170 -3.35 25.69 -3.10
N ALA A 171 -3.20 24.60 -2.36
CA ALA A 171 -4.13 23.47 -2.43
C ALA A 171 -5.49 23.88 -1.83
N ALA A 172 -6.58 23.43 -2.45
CA ALA A 172 -7.94 23.61 -1.98
C ALA A 172 -8.47 22.28 -1.44
N VAL A 173 -8.80 22.23 -0.16
CA VAL A 173 -9.31 21.03 0.51
C VAL A 173 -10.71 21.32 1.08
N GLY A 174 -11.68 20.52 0.65
CA GLY A 174 -13.08 20.60 1.03
C GLY A 174 -13.92 21.51 0.11
N PRO A 175 -15.24 21.54 0.31
CA PRO A 175 -16.00 20.84 1.36
C PRO A 175 -16.14 19.34 1.12
N GLY A 176 -16.31 18.56 2.19
CA GLY A 176 -16.50 17.10 2.17
C GLY A 176 -15.23 16.32 1.85
N ALA A 177 -14.05 16.85 2.17
CA ALA A 177 -12.78 16.15 1.93
C ALA A 177 -12.36 15.33 3.15
N VAL A 178 -12.08 14.05 2.95
CA VAL A 178 -11.49 13.15 3.95
C VAL A 178 -10.13 12.72 3.44
N ILE A 179 -9.05 13.19 4.08
CA ILE A 179 -7.67 12.86 3.68
C ILE A 179 -7.06 11.96 4.73
N GLY A 180 -6.72 10.73 4.35
CA GLY A 180 -6.08 9.72 5.17
C GLY A 180 -4.73 10.18 5.76
N PRO A 181 -4.26 9.53 6.83
CA PRO A 181 -2.97 9.82 7.44
C PRO A 181 -1.82 9.46 6.50
N ARG A 182 -0.69 10.17 6.67
CA ARG A 182 0.54 10.02 5.87
C ARG A 182 0.32 10.22 4.37
N SER A 183 -0.68 11.03 4.00
CA SER A 183 -0.92 11.39 2.61
C SER A 183 -0.21 12.70 2.26
N VAL A 184 0.02 12.95 0.97
CA VAL A 184 0.67 14.17 0.49
C VAL A 184 -0.22 14.81 -0.56
N ILE A 185 -0.69 16.01 -0.29
CA ILE A 185 -1.49 16.80 -1.21
C ILE A 185 -0.59 17.90 -1.77
N GLU A 186 -0.21 17.81 -3.04
CA GLU A 186 0.73 18.77 -3.63
C GLU A 186 0.09 20.14 -3.94
N ALA A 187 0.91 21.07 -4.41
CA ALA A 187 0.49 22.43 -4.70
C ALA A 187 -0.63 22.53 -5.74
N LYS A 188 -1.59 23.44 -5.51
CA LYS A 188 -2.68 23.77 -6.44
C LYS A 188 -3.60 22.61 -6.82
N SER A 189 -3.64 21.54 -6.03
CA SER A 189 -4.66 20.49 -6.17
C SER A 189 -5.99 20.93 -5.54
N GLU A 190 -7.11 20.41 -6.02
CA GLU A 190 -8.45 20.67 -5.50
C GLU A 190 -9.13 19.35 -5.11
N ILE A 191 -9.57 19.22 -3.86
CA ILE A 191 -10.18 18.01 -3.33
C ILE A 191 -11.54 18.37 -2.73
N ARG A 192 -12.62 17.92 -3.36
CA ARG A 192 -14.00 18.19 -2.94
C ARG A 192 -14.79 16.90 -2.89
N GLN A 193 -15.66 16.75 -1.88
CA GLN A 193 -16.54 15.58 -1.72
C GLN A 193 -15.80 14.28 -2.04
N SER A 194 -14.60 14.10 -1.51
CA SER A 194 -13.68 13.04 -1.94
C SER A 194 -12.95 12.44 -0.76
N VAL A 195 -12.67 11.15 -0.86
CA VAL A 195 -11.99 10.36 0.17
C VAL A 195 -10.63 9.94 -0.39
N VAL A 196 -9.56 10.49 0.16
CA VAL A 196 -8.19 10.07 -0.12
C VAL A 196 -7.80 9.11 1.00
N LEU A 197 -7.50 7.86 0.68
CA LEU A 197 -7.11 6.85 1.66
C LEU A 197 -5.70 7.09 2.21
N PRO A 198 -5.33 6.44 3.33
CA PRO A 198 -4.01 6.59 3.93
C PRO A 198 -2.88 6.36 2.91
N GLU A 199 -1.75 7.01 3.13
CA GLU A 199 -0.54 6.81 2.33
C GLU A 199 -0.75 7.04 0.84
N THR A 200 -1.45 8.12 0.46
CA THR A 200 -1.71 8.49 -0.94
C THR A 200 -1.17 9.88 -1.26
N ILE A 201 -0.47 10.02 -2.38
CA ILE A 201 0.04 11.26 -2.94
C ILE A 201 -0.94 11.71 -4.02
N ILE A 202 -1.40 12.95 -3.91
CA ILE A 202 -2.15 13.66 -4.94
C ILE A 202 -1.21 14.69 -5.57
N GLY A 203 -0.99 14.56 -6.88
CA GLY A 203 -0.10 15.41 -7.65
C GLY A 203 -0.56 16.86 -7.77
N ARG A 204 0.35 17.72 -8.23
CA ARG A 204 0.04 19.14 -8.49
C ARG A 204 -1.06 19.28 -9.54
N HIS A 205 -1.92 20.27 -9.37
CA HIS A 205 -3.01 20.58 -10.31
C HIS A 205 -4.05 19.46 -10.52
N VAL A 206 -4.09 18.47 -9.63
CA VAL A 206 -5.11 17.42 -9.67
C VAL A 206 -6.40 17.89 -9.02
N GLY A 207 -7.53 17.71 -9.72
CA GLY A 207 -8.87 17.97 -9.20
C GLY A 207 -9.61 16.66 -8.93
N LEU A 208 -10.12 16.50 -7.70
CA LEU A 208 -10.93 15.36 -7.27
C LEU A 208 -12.32 15.85 -6.85
N ASP A 209 -13.36 15.26 -7.43
CA ASP A 209 -14.75 15.54 -7.10
C ASP A 209 -15.56 14.24 -7.08
N HIS A 210 -16.18 13.89 -5.95
CA HIS A 210 -16.90 12.63 -5.75
C HIS A 210 -16.04 11.37 -6.00
N MET A 211 -14.76 11.41 -5.58
CA MET A 211 -13.78 10.35 -5.81
C MET A 211 -13.37 9.65 -4.52
N ILE A 212 -13.10 8.35 -4.61
CA ILE A 212 -12.31 7.59 -3.64
C ILE A 212 -10.96 7.31 -4.27
N VAL A 213 -9.87 7.67 -3.60
CA VAL A 213 -8.50 7.46 -4.08
C VAL A 213 -7.75 6.55 -3.12
N ASP A 214 -7.22 5.46 -3.64
CA ASP A 214 -6.43 4.46 -2.91
C ASP A 214 -5.10 4.21 -3.61
N GLY A 215 -4.03 4.87 -3.17
CA GLY A 215 -2.71 4.70 -3.78
C GLY A 215 -2.69 5.14 -5.24
N ASN A 216 -2.67 4.20 -6.18
CA ASN A 216 -2.72 4.47 -7.63
C ASN A 216 -4.10 4.22 -8.26
N ILE A 217 -5.10 3.88 -7.44
CA ILE A 217 -6.47 3.59 -7.88
C ILE A 217 -7.36 4.79 -7.58
N VAL A 218 -8.08 5.25 -8.59
CA VAL A 218 -9.11 6.28 -8.46
C VAL A 218 -10.45 5.68 -8.82
N ILE A 219 -11.44 5.86 -7.95
CA ILE A 219 -12.79 5.35 -8.13
C ILE A 219 -13.77 6.51 -8.04
N HIS A 220 -14.62 6.67 -9.05
CA HIS A 220 -15.71 7.64 -9.00
C HIS A 220 -16.88 7.05 -8.19
N ALA A 221 -17.21 7.68 -7.05
CA ALA A 221 -18.15 7.12 -6.07
C ALA A 221 -19.57 6.95 -6.61
N GLU A 222 -20.07 7.92 -7.39
CA GLU A 222 -21.43 7.86 -7.93
C GLU A 222 -21.57 6.91 -9.12
N ARG A 223 -20.59 6.97 -10.04
CA ARG A 223 -20.61 6.22 -11.31
C ARG A 223 -20.10 4.80 -11.18
N GLY A 224 -19.40 4.47 -10.08
CA GLY A 224 -18.79 3.15 -9.87
C GLY A 224 -17.69 2.83 -10.89
N CYS A 225 -17.02 3.84 -11.45
CA CYS A 225 -15.94 3.63 -12.42
C CYS A 225 -14.59 3.60 -11.70
N ARG A 226 -13.79 2.56 -11.95
CA ARG A 226 -12.42 2.43 -11.46
C ARG A 226 -11.43 2.74 -12.58
N VAL A 227 -10.42 3.55 -12.27
CA VAL A 227 -9.27 3.82 -13.14
C VAL A 227 -8.01 3.60 -12.31
N GLU A 228 -7.11 2.78 -12.82
CA GLU A 228 -5.76 2.69 -12.28
C GLU A 228 -4.90 3.70 -13.02
N ILE A 229 -4.35 4.67 -12.27
CA ILE A 229 -3.48 5.70 -12.82
C ILE A 229 -2.04 5.21 -12.63
N PRO A 230 -1.34 4.79 -13.69
CA PRO A 230 0.03 4.29 -13.57
C PRO A 230 1.04 5.42 -13.29
N ASP A 231 0.65 6.68 -13.52
CA ASP A 231 1.53 7.82 -13.40
C ASP A 231 1.70 8.26 -11.94
N THR A 232 2.94 8.12 -11.45
CA THR A 232 3.34 8.51 -10.10
C THR A 232 3.24 10.03 -9.86
N PHE A 233 3.20 10.85 -10.93
CA PHE A 233 3.06 12.30 -10.83
C PHE A 233 1.63 12.76 -10.59
N ILE A 234 0.62 11.93 -10.88
CA ILE A 234 -0.80 12.30 -10.74
C ILE A 234 -1.37 11.72 -9.44
N VAL A 235 -1.21 10.41 -9.25
CA VAL A 235 -1.59 9.74 -8.00
C VAL A 235 -0.60 8.61 -7.72
N ALA A 236 -0.03 8.58 -6.52
CA ALA A 236 0.91 7.54 -6.14
C ALA A 236 0.70 7.11 -4.69
N PRO A 237 1.04 5.87 -4.30
CA PRO A 237 1.18 5.55 -2.90
C PRO A 237 2.34 6.36 -2.28
N THR A 238 2.09 7.06 -1.16
CA THR A 238 3.08 7.85 -0.39
C THR A 238 4.20 6.97 0.13
N ALA A 239 3.83 5.75 0.50
CA ALA A 239 4.77 4.65 0.55
C ALA A 239 4.89 4.06 -0.86
N GLY A 240 5.73 4.66 -1.71
CA GLY A 240 6.43 3.87 -2.70
C GLY A 240 6.98 2.69 -1.92
N ARG A 241 6.41 1.50 -2.11
CA ARG A 241 6.60 0.32 -1.25
C ARG A 241 8.08 0.00 -1.33
N ARG A 242 8.88 0.64 -0.47
CA ARG A 242 10.33 0.46 -0.38
C ARG A 242 10.46 -0.96 0.10
N ARG A 243 10.53 -1.89 -0.84
CA ARG A 243 10.53 -3.32 -0.58
C ARG A 243 11.63 -3.59 0.44
N ARG A 244 11.24 -3.76 1.69
CA ARG A 244 12.17 -4.14 2.75
C ARG A 244 12.57 -5.57 2.41
N VAL A 245 13.86 -5.78 2.18
CA VAL A 245 14.42 -7.11 1.90
C VAL A 245 13.95 -8.06 3.00
N SER A 246 13.11 -9.03 2.62
CA SER A 246 12.53 -10.00 3.56
C SER A 246 13.65 -10.81 4.22
N TRP A 247 13.45 -11.23 5.47
CA TRP A 247 14.41 -12.11 6.14
C TRP A 247 14.64 -13.42 5.38
N LYS A 248 13.63 -13.90 4.64
CA LYS A 248 13.75 -15.06 3.73
C LYS A 248 14.74 -14.81 2.58
N GLU A 249 14.73 -13.60 2.01
CA GLU A 249 15.68 -13.20 0.96
C GLU A 249 17.10 -13.09 1.50
N ARG A 250 17.27 -12.61 2.75
CA ARG A 250 18.58 -12.55 3.41
C ARG A 250 19.15 -13.93 3.70
N LEU A 251 18.32 -14.85 4.18
CA LEU A 251 18.71 -16.22 4.45
C LEU A 251 19.07 -16.96 3.17
N LEU A 252 18.31 -16.75 2.08
CA LEU A 252 18.63 -17.28 0.77
C LEU A 252 19.93 -16.67 0.21
N ALA A 253 20.14 -15.37 0.35
CA ALA A 253 21.39 -14.73 -0.05
C ALA A 253 22.61 -15.28 0.70
N LEU A 254 22.45 -15.55 2.02
CA LEU A 254 23.49 -16.19 2.83
C LEU A 254 23.78 -17.62 2.37
N ALA A 255 22.75 -18.41 2.07
CA ALA A 255 22.89 -19.77 1.56
C ALA A 255 23.59 -19.81 0.18
N LEU A 256 23.37 -18.81 -0.67
CA LEU A 256 23.97 -18.70 -2.01
C LEU A 256 25.39 -18.12 -1.99
N TRP A 257 25.75 -17.35 -0.96
CA TRP A 257 27.04 -16.65 -0.89
C TRP A 257 28.22 -17.62 -0.81
N GLY A 258 28.14 -18.63 0.05
CA GLY A 258 29.22 -19.63 0.22
C GLY A 258 29.54 -20.40 -1.07
N PRO A 259 28.55 -21.06 -1.70
CA PRO A 259 28.74 -21.74 -2.98
C PRO A 259 29.18 -20.79 -4.10
N GLY A 260 28.64 -19.57 -4.14
CA GLY A 260 29.03 -18.55 -5.13
C GLY A 260 30.49 -18.12 -5.00
N MET A 261 30.99 -17.92 -3.78
CA MET A 261 32.40 -17.58 -3.54
C MET A 261 33.35 -18.75 -3.84
N LEU A 262 32.93 -19.99 -3.54
CA LEU A 262 33.71 -21.18 -3.88
C LEU A 262 33.83 -21.33 -5.41
N LEU A 263 32.75 -21.14 -6.14
CA LEU A 263 32.76 -21.14 -7.62
C LEU A 263 33.52 -19.96 -8.22
N ALA A 264 33.70 -18.87 -7.47
CA ALA A 264 34.42 -17.68 -7.89
C ALA A 264 35.94 -17.77 -7.65
N LEU A 265 36.41 -18.76 -6.87
CA LEU A 265 37.82 -18.92 -6.54
C LEU A 265 38.68 -19.07 -7.80
N GLY A 266 39.76 -18.30 -7.90
CA GLY A 266 40.67 -18.32 -9.05
C GLY A 266 40.18 -17.60 -10.31
N ARG A 267 39.01 -16.93 -10.28
CA ARG A 267 38.48 -16.19 -11.43
C ARG A 267 38.84 -14.69 -11.37
N PRO A 268 39.16 -14.05 -12.51
CA PRO A 268 39.52 -12.64 -12.55
C PRO A 268 38.36 -11.74 -12.14
N GLU A 269 38.66 -10.76 -11.28
CA GLU A 269 37.73 -9.71 -10.89
C GLU A 269 37.64 -8.66 -12.00
N GLY A 270 36.42 -8.21 -12.29
CA GLY A 270 36.18 -7.10 -13.20
C GLY A 270 36.26 -5.75 -12.51
N PRO A 271 36.01 -4.67 -13.25
CA PRO A 271 36.05 -3.31 -12.71
C PRO A 271 34.97 -3.09 -11.64
N VAL A 272 35.29 -2.25 -10.65
CA VAL A 272 34.32 -1.77 -9.67
C VAL A 272 33.37 -0.81 -10.37
N ARG A 273 32.06 -1.04 -10.24
CA ARG A 273 31.00 -0.16 -10.74
C ARG A 273 30.25 0.43 -9.56
N THR A 274 30.27 1.76 -9.44
CA THR A 274 29.44 2.48 -8.47
C THR A 274 28.03 2.60 -9.02
N VAL A 275 27.09 1.96 -8.33
CA VAL A 275 25.68 1.91 -8.73
C VAL A 275 24.83 2.79 -7.83
N VAL A 276 23.77 3.33 -8.41
CA VAL A 276 22.83 4.19 -7.71
C VAL A 276 21.71 3.31 -7.15
N THR A 277 21.42 3.50 -5.87
CA THR A 277 20.29 2.84 -5.20
C THR A 277 19.41 3.89 -4.52
N PRO A 278 18.15 3.57 -4.19
CA PRO A 278 17.29 4.48 -3.42
C PRO A 278 17.86 4.86 -2.04
N ARG A 279 18.91 4.17 -1.58
CA ARG A 279 19.57 4.37 -0.27
C ARG A 279 20.96 5.01 -0.38
N GLY A 280 21.35 5.45 -1.57
CA GLY A 280 22.67 6.03 -1.86
C GLY A 280 23.47 5.20 -2.86
N HIS A 281 24.78 5.40 -2.89
CA HIS A 281 25.67 4.73 -3.83
C HIS A 281 26.31 3.48 -3.22
N ILE A 282 26.45 2.42 -4.03
CA ILE A 282 27.10 1.17 -3.62
C ILE A 282 28.13 0.78 -4.69
N ASP A 283 29.30 0.34 -4.26
CA ASP A 283 30.31 -0.19 -5.16
C ASP A 283 30.12 -1.69 -5.34
N LEU A 284 29.87 -2.11 -6.58
CA LEU A 284 29.70 -3.51 -6.94
C LEU A 284 30.85 -3.98 -7.83
N ARG A 285 31.35 -5.19 -7.55
CA ARG A 285 32.36 -5.86 -8.37
C ARG A 285 31.72 -7.04 -9.07
N GLU A 286 31.81 -7.10 -10.39
CA GLU A 286 31.37 -8.27 -11.15
C GLU A 286 32.60 -9.04 -11.65
N ARG A 287 32.58 -10.37 -11.57
CA ARG A 287 33.67 -11.18 -12.15
C ARG A 287 33.45 -11.40 -13.63
N LEU A 288 34.55 -11.52 -14.37
CA LEU A 288 34.53 -11.56 -15.84
C LEU A 288 34.11 -12.91 -16.41
N SER A 289 34.17 -14.00 -15.62
CA SER A 289 33.95 -15.35 -16.14
C SER A 289 33.15 -16.28 -15.22
N GLY A 290 32.49 -17.24 -15.88
CA GLY A 290 31.76 -18.36 -15.28
C GLY A 290 30.28 -18.11 -14.99
N PRO A 291 29.60 -19.04 -14.28
CA PRO A 291 28.17 -18.95 -13.98
C PRO A 291 27.79 -17.65 -13.27
N LEU A 292 26.56 -17.18 -13.53
CA LEU A 292 26.04 -15.92 -12.98
C LEU A 292 26.17 -15.81 -11.46
N LEU A 293 25.98 -16.91 -10.73
CA LEU A 293 26.15 -16.95 -9.28
C LEU A 293 27.58 -16.56 -8.87
N ALA A 294 28.59 -17.07 -9.58
CA ALA A 294 29.99 -16.77 -9.28
C ALA A 294 30.38 -15.35 -9.71
N ARG A 295 29.79 -14.84 -10.81
CA ARG A 295 30.03 -13.47 -11.28
C ARG A 295 29.53 -12.42 -10.29
N ARG A 296 28.41 -12.69 -9.61
CA ARG A 296 27.71 -11.76 -8.71
C ARG A 296 27.77 -12.17 -7.24
N ALA A 297 28.60 -13.14 -6.88
CA ALA A 297 28.72 -13.63 -5.50
C ALA A 297 29.10 -12.51 -4.52
N SER A 298 29.91 -11.54 -4.97
CA SER A 298 30.31 -10.32 -4.25
C SER A 298 29.15 -9.37 -3.93
N TRP A 299 28.00 -9.52 -4.60
CA TRP A 299 26.83 -8.66 -4.39
C TRP A 299 25.92 -9.18 -3.26
N LEU A 300 25.97 -10.48 -2.97
CA LEU A 300 25.13 -11.13 -1.96
C LEU A 300 25.32 -10.59 -0.52
N PRO A 301 26.53 -10.19 -0.07
CA PRO A 301 26.70 -9.50 1.21
C PRO A 301 25.91 -8.20 1.32
N HIS A 302 25.73 -7.47 0.21
CA HIS A 302 24.90 -6.26 0.20
C HIS A 302 23.41 -6.58 0.34
N VAL A 303 22.95 -7.77 -0.07
CA VAL A 303 21.58 -8.24 0.19
C VAL A 303 21.39 -8.61 1.66
N ILE A 304 22.38 -9.29 2.27
CA ILE A 304 22.37 -9.63 3.70
C ILE A 304 22.33 -8.35 4.56
N ALA A 305 23.13 -7.35 4.21
CA ALA A 305 23.12 -6.02 4.82
C ALA A 305 21.86 -5.20 4.49
N GLY A 306 20.97 -5.71 3.64
CA GLY A 306 19.72 -5.10 3.24
C GLY A 306 19.86 -3.90 2.30
N ARG A 307 21.04 -3.68 1.70
CA ARG A 307 21.34 -2.56 0.78
C ARG A 307 20.95 -2.88 -0.68
N LEU A 308 20.89 -4.16 -1.05
CA LEU A 308 20.36 -4.67 -2.32
C LEU A 308 19.22 -5.65 -2.08
N SER A 309 18.39 -5.88 -3.09
CA SER A 309 17.41 -6.97 -3.11
C SER A 309 17.97 -8.20 -3.81
N LEU A 310 17.43 -9.39 -3.54
CA LEU A 310 17.86 -10.60 -4.26
C LEU A 310 17.34 -10.62 -5.71
N ALA A 311 16.13 -10.11 -5.92
CA ALA A 311 15.45 -10.04 -7.22
C ALA A 311 14.94 -8.63 -7.50
N GLY A 312 15.32 -8.03 -8.63
CA GLY A 312 15.01 -6.65 -8.99
C GLY A 312 15.68 -6.22 -10.29
N PRO A 313 15.50 -4.97 -10.75
CA PRO A 313 16.18 -4.47 -11.95
C PRO A 313 17.70 -4.51 -11.76
N LEU A 314 18.46 -4.62 -12.86
CA LEU A 314 19.91 -4.71 -12.76
C LEU A 314 20.48 -3.42 -12.16
N PRO A 315 21.54 -3.51 -11.34
CA PRO A 315 22.17 -2.33 -10.73
C PRO A 315 22.80 -1.44 -11.81
N ARG A 316 22.43 -0.14 -11.85
CA ARG A 316 22.89 0.80 -12.89
C ARG A 316 23.79 1.91 -12.32
N PRO A 317 24.86 2.30 -13.03
CA PRO A 317 25.63 3.51 -12.72
C PRO A 317 24.87 4.77 -13.15
N GLU A 318 25.28 5.93 -12.61
CA GLU A 318 24.65 7.23 -12.91
C GLU A 318 24.66 7.56 -14.41
N SER A 319 25.74 7.22 -15.12
CA SER A 319 25.87 7.42 -16.57
C SER A 319 24.83 6.62 -17.39
N ALA A 320 24.40 5.46 -16.91
CA ALA A 320 23.41 4.64 -17.61
C ALA A 320 21.98 5.20 -17.47
N PHE A 321 21.72 6.00 -16.42
CA PHE A 321 20.44 6.69 -16.28
C PHE A 321 20.31 7.89 -17.23
N ALA A 322 21.43 8.50 -17.63
CA ALA A 322 21.42 9.65 -18.54
C ALA A 322 20.97 9.30 -19.98
N VAL A 323 21.04 8.02 -20.34
CA VAL A 323 20.64 7.51 -21.68
C VAL A 323 19.13 7.18 -21.73
N LEU A 324 18.49 7.02 -20.57
CA LEU A 324 17.07 6.67 -20.49
C LEU A 324 16.16 7.90 -20.62
N PRO A 325 14.93 7.74 -21.12
CA PRO A 325 13.88 8.75 -20.98
C PRO A 325 13.72 9.16 -19.50
N ALA A 326 13.44 10.45 -19.25
CA ALA A 326 13.40 11.01 -17.90
C ALA A 326 12.43 10.26 -16.96
N ASP A 327 11.26 9.87 -17.46
CA ASP A 327 10.24 9.15 -16.68
C ASP A 327 10.71 7.74 -16.29
N ALA A 328 11.35 7.03 -17.24
CA ALA A 328 11.93 5.71 -17.02
C ALA A 328 13.08 5.77 -15.99
N ALA A 329 13.95 6.77 -16.10
CA ALA A 329 15.05 6.98 -15.17
C ALA A 329 14.54 7.28 -13.75
N ASN A 330 13.53 8.14 -13.62
CA ASN A 330 12.90 8.48 -12.34
C ASN A 330 12.26 7.25 -11.70
N LEU A 331 11.47 6.47 -12.45
CA LEU A 331 10.84 5.25 -11.96
C LEU A 331 11.89 4.25 -11.44
N LEU A 332 12.93 3.95 -12.23
CA LEU A 332 13.96 2.99 -11.85
C LEU A 332 14.79 3.43 -10.63
N ARG A 333 14.97 4.74 -10.40
CA ARG A 333 15.65 5.27 -9.20
C ARG A 333 14.86 5.04 -7.91
N THR A 334 13.54 4.87 -7.99
CA THR A 334 12.69 4.61 -6.81
C THR A 334 12.74 3.15 -6.36
N ILE A 335 13.16 2.24 -7.24
CA ILE A 335 13.06 0.79 -7.03
C ILE A 335 14.42 0.24 -6.57
N PRO A 336 14.46 -0.62 -5.54
CA PRO A 336 15.71 -1.22 -5.11
C PRO A 336 16.23 -2.19 -6.18
N PRO A 337 17.49 -2.05 -6.64
CA PRO A 337 18.07 -2.97 -7.61
C PRO A 337 18.30 -4.37 -7.01
N GLY A 338 18.38 -5.36 -7.90
CA GLY A 338 18.47 -6.79 -7.58
C GLY A 338 19.80 -7.41 -7.97
N VAL A 339 20.18 -8.50 -7.29
CA VAL A 339 21.30 -9.35 -7.72
C VAL A 339 20.96 -10.12 -8.99
N PHE A 340 19.71 -10.58 -9.10
CA PHE A 340 19.16 -11.22 -10.28
C PHE A 340 17.97 -10.42 -10.82
N SER A 341 17.89 -10.30 -12.13
CA SER A 341 16.85 -9.57 -12.85
C SER A 341 16.04 -10.50 -13.75
N ILE A 342 14.87 -10.02 -14.18
CA ILE A 342 14.08 -10.69 -15.22
C ILE A 342 14.87 -10.74 -16.55
N ALA A 343 15.72 -9.75 -16.82
CA ALA A 343 16.64 -9.75 -17.96
C ALA A 343 17.52 -11.02 -17.97
N ASP A 344 17.98 -11.47 -16.80
CA ASP A 344 18.81 -12.68 -16.71
C ASP A 344 18.03 -13.96 -17.07
N VAL A 345 16.72 -13.98 -16.82
CA VAL A 345 15.84 -15.09 -17.23
C VAL A 345 15.78 -15.15 -18.75
N HIS A 346 15.71 -14.00 -19.40
CA HIS A 346 15.70 -13.87 -20.85
C HIS A 346 17.08 -13.99 -21.51
N GLY A 347 18.15 -14.16 -20.74
CA GLY A 347 19.52 -14.32 -21.27
C GLY A 347 20.23 -12.98 -21.52
N CYS A 348 19.66 -11.87 -21.07
CA CYS A 348 20.25 -10.55 -21.15
C CYS A 348 20.94 -10.23 -19.82
N HIS A 349 22.28 -10.17 -19.84
CA HIS A 349 23.11 -10.04 -18.64
C HIS A 349 23.90 -8.72 -18.58
N CYS A 350 23.82 -7.90 -19.63
CA CYS A 350 24.59 -6.69 -19.82
C CYS A 350 23.67 -5.47 -19.83
N LEU A 351 24.05 -4.44 -19.07
CA LEU A 351 23.33 -3.16 -19.01
C LEU A 351 23.36 -2.36 -20.33
N GLU A 352 24.30 -2.69 -21.22
CA GLU A 352 24.49 -2.02 -22.51
C GLU A 352 23.57 -2.58 -23.60
N ALA A 353 22.87 -3.69 -23.33
CA ALA A 353 21.90 -4.24 -24.25
C ALA A 353 20.60 -3.43 -24.20
N GLU A 354 20.11 -3.01 -25.36
CA GLU A 354 18.87 -2.22 -25.49
C GLU A 354 17.65 -2.95 -24.88
N GLU A 355 17.63 -4.28 -24.95
CA GLU A 355 16.61 -5.16 -24.37
C GLU A 355 16.54 -5.08 -22.84
N GLU A 356 17.64 -4.74 -22.16
CA GLU A 356 17.72 -4.69 -20.71
C GLU A 356 16.87 -3.55 -20.13
N SER A 357 16.86 -2.39 -20.79
CA SER A 357 15.98 -1.25 -20.47
C SER A 357 14.52 -1.66 -20.41
N THR A 358 14.06 -2.39 -21.42
CA THR A 358 12.68 -2.86 -21.54
C THR A 358 12.34 -3.84 -20.43
N HIS A 359 13.25 -4.77 -20.13
CA HIS A 359 13.07 -5.73 -19.03
C HIS A 359 13.06 -5.06 -17.64
N ALA A 360 13.87 -4.02 -17.42
CA ALA A 360 13.87 -3.28 -16.17
C ALA A 360 12.59 -2.48 -15.96
N LEU A 361 12.06 -1.84 -17.01
CA LEU A 361 10.78 -1.14 -16.95
C LEU A 361 9.62 -2.10 -16.75
N PHE A 362 9.64 -3.25 -17.42
CA PHE A 362 8.65 -4.30 -17.19
C PHE A 362 8.69 -4.81 -15.74
N ALA A 363 9.89 -5.05 -15.20
CA ALA A 363 10.06 -5.47 -13.81
C ALA A 363 9.58 -4.40 -12.82
N ALA A 364 9.70 -3.12 -13.17
CA ALA A 364 9.23 -2.00 -12.38
C ALA A 364 7.70 -1.88 -12.36
N ALA A 365 7.06 -2.11 -13.51
CA ALA A 365 5.61 -1.98 -13.65
C ALA A 365 4.83 -3.14 -13.00
N ARG A 366 5.44 -4.32 -12.82
CA ARG A 366 4.75 -5.50 -12.28
C ARG A 366 5.22 -5.88 -10.88
N PRO A 367 4.32 -6.02 -9.90
CA PRO A 367 4.69 -6.42 -8.54
C PRO A 367 5.18 -7.88 -8.44
N ASP A 368 4.76 -8.76 -9.36
CA ASP A 368 5.10 -10.20 -9.34
C ASP A 368 6.46 -10.55 -9.94
N SER A 369 7.13 -9.58 -10.56
CA SER A 369 8.41 -9.75 -11.27
C SER A 369 9.48 -10.41 -10.39
N ALA A 370 9.52 -10.04 -9.12
CA ALA A 370 10.45 -10.59 -8.15
C ALA A 370 10.21 -12.08 -7.86
N ALA A 371 8.94 -12.50 -7.78
CA ALA A 371 8.58 -13.89 -7.55
C ALA A 371 8.91 -14.76 -8.78
N MET A 372 8.76 -14.21 -9.99
CA MET A 372 9.18 -14.89 -11.23
C MET A 372 10.67 -15.16 -11.26
N VAL A 373 11.50 -14.17 -10.91
CA VAL A 373 12.97 -14.33 -10.83
C VAL A 373 13.36 -15.35 -9.76
N LEU A 374 12.72 -15.30 -8.58
CA LEU A 374 12.99 -16.27 -7.50
C LEU A 374 12.61 -17.71 -7.89
N LYS A 375 11.52 -17.90 -8.65
CA LYS A 375 11.15 -19.22 -9.19
C LYS A 375 12.14 -19.71 -10.25
N ALA A 376 12.70 -18.82 -11.05
CA ALA A 376 13.69 -19.12 -12.08
C ALA A 376 15.12 -19.29 -11.53
N LEU A 377 15.35 -18.96 -10.26
CA LEU A 377 16.67 -18.93 -9.62
C LEU A 377 17.50 -20.21 -9.82
N PRO A 378 16.97 -21.45 -9.65
CA PRO A 378 17.77 -22.66 -9.83
C PRO A 378 18.37 -22.80 -11.24
N ARG A 379 17.67 -22.29 -12.26
CA ARG A 379 18.14 -22.29 -13.66
C ARG A 379 19.20 -21.21 -13.90
N LEU A 380 19.08 -20.08 -13.21
CA LEU A 380 19.99 -18.93 -13.34
C LEU A 380 21.35 -19.19 -12.68
N LEU A 381 21.40 -19.91 -11.57
CA LEU A 381 22.63 -20.12 -10.80
C LEU A 381 23.74 -20.80 -11.62
N TRP A 382 23.37 -21.69 -12.54
CA TRP A 382 24.28 -22.50 -13.35
C TRP A 382 24.44 -22.02 -14.78
N ARG A 383 23.72 -20.96 -15.17
CA ARG A 383 23.76 -20.43 -16.53
C ARG A 383 25.11 -19.74 -16.75
N VAL A 384 25.84 -20.19 -17.76
CA VAL A 384 27.05 -19.51 -18.24
C VAL A 384 26.57 -18.49 -19.27
N PRO A 385 26.70 -17.18 -19.01
CA PRO A 385 26.42 -16.16 -20.00
C PRO A 385 27.42 -16.33 -21.16
N ALA A 386 26.91 -16.29 -22.40
CA ALA A 386 27.72 -16.37 -23.62
C ALA A 386 28.57 -15.11 -23.80
#